data_AF-A0AAW4JYS5-F1
#
_entry.id   AF-A0AAW4JYS5-F1
#
_cell.length_a   1.000
_cell.length_b   1.000
_cell.length_c   1.000
_cell.angle_alpha   90.00
_cell.angle_beta   90.00
_cell.angle_gamma   90.00
#
_symmetry.space_group_name_H-M   'P 1'
#
loop_
_entity.id
_entity.type
_entity.pdbx_description
1 polymer ?
#
loop_
_entity_poly.entity_id
_entity_poly.type
_entity_poly.pdbx_seq_one_letter_code
_entity_poly.pdbx_strand_id
1 'polypeptide(L)'
;MSESSPVTSGTGVVPDDSGAGSDAPATRSGDGAGGSAGAAAAGPAAVDRETLRLALVVGGLVLAVLLGFGLGRMNAPAGPARPGGATAGGVATGGADGGAHAHSPGTGAHTHDGATVTQGGGDGATGLSITSAGYTLEPSTELVAGRAGELRFQIRDDQRRAVTRFAVVHDKPMHVIMVRRDLGGYRHLHPTMAADGTWSVPITAPDAGPWRMYADFTAVADDGRQVAVVLGADLTASGAYRPRPLPAAATSAAVDGFTVAYAGTPEVGKSVPLRFRVTGADGAAAALEPYLGAYGHLVALREGDLGYLHVHPEPVRDGDDVTFWLTAPGPGSYRMFLDFQVGGVVRTAEFTLTVA
;
A
#
# COMPACT_ATOMS: atom_id res chain seq x y z
N MET A 1 -3.75 -18.40 58.03
CA MET A 1 -3.96 -19.52 57.07
C MET A 1 -3.32 -19.05 55.76
N SER A 2 -2.00 -18.90 55.60
CA SER A 2 -0.86 -19.76 55.94
C SER A 2 -1.01 -21.14 55.33
N GLU A 3 -0.46 -21.34 54.13
CA GLU A 3 0.41 -22.47 53.83
C GLU A 3 1.48 -22.03 52.80
N SER A 4 2.66 -22.60 52.97
CA SER A 4 3.95 -22.21 52.40
C SER A 4 4.68 -23.45 51.87
N SER A 5 5.51 -23.22 50.84
CA SER A 5 6.75 -23.97 50.51
C SER A 5 6.65 -25.35 49.81
N PRO A 6 7.74 -25.85 49.15
CA PRO A 6 9.10 -25.31 49.07
C PRO A 6 9.78 -25.24 47.67
N VAL A 7 10.91 -24.54 47.72
CA VAL A 7 12.05 -24.43 46.80
C VAL A 7 12.86 -25.72 46.71
N THR A 8 13.50 -26.00 45.56
CA THR A 8 14.74 -26.77 45.48
C THR A 8 15.75 -26.12 44.52
N SER A 9 16.91 -25.79 45.09
CA SER A 9 18.13 -25.31 44.45
C SER A 9 19.04 -26.49 44.09
N GLY A 10 19.78 -26.40 42.99
CA GLY A 10 20.80 -27.38 42.60
C GLY A 10 22.02 -26.71 41.96
N THR A 11 23.12 -26.67 42.71
CA THR A 11 24.47 -26.22 42.35
C THR A 11 25.34 -27.37 41.83
N GLY A 12 26.20 -27.10 40.84
CA GLY A 12 27.35 -27.93 40.44
C GLY A 12 28.13 -27.20 39.33
N VAL A 13 29.16 -26.41 39.66
CA VAL A 13 30.60 -26.74 39.75
C VAL A 13 31.24 -27.14 38.41
N VAL A 14 32.18 -26.28 38.00
CA VAL A 14 33.13 -26.31 36.87
C VAL A 14 34.35 -27.17 37.24
N PRO A 15 35.12 -27.68 36.26
CA PRO A 15 36.53 -27.27 36.23
C PRO A 15 37.05 -26.85 34.84
N ASP A 16 38.04 -25.98 34.92
CA ASP A 16 38.96 -25.50 33.88
C ASP A 16 39.65 -26.62 33.10
N ASP A 17 39.98 -26.34 31.83
CA ASP A 17 41.34 -26.63 31.36
C ASP A 17 41.80 -25.56 30.34
N SER A 18 42.98 -25.02 30.62
CA SER A 18 43.67 -23.95 29.92
C SER A 18 44.94 -24.51 29.31
N GLY A 19 45.09 -24.42 27.98
CA GLY A 19 46.31 -24.85 27.28
C GLY A 19 46.70 -23.86 26.20
N ALA A 20 47.52 -22.88 26.58
CA ALA A 20 48.26 -22.01 25.66
C ALA A 20 49.49 -22.75 25.11
N GLY A 21 49.85 -22.45 23.86
CA GLY A 21 51.07 -22.95 23.22
C GLY A 21 51.41 -22.16 21.96
N SER A 22 52.06 -21.01 22.15
CA SER A 22 52.85 -20.31 21.14
C SER A 22 54.11 -21.09 20.81
N ASP A 23 54.56 -21.08 19.55
CA ASP A 23 55.98 -20.89 19.19
C ASP A 23 56.17 -20.85 17.66
N ALA A 24 56.50 -19.66 17.15
CA ALA A 24 57.49 -19.45 16.09
C ALA A 24 58.83 -19.12 16.80
N PRO A 25 60.04 -19.14 16.21
CA PRO A 25 60.35 -18.90 14.78
C PRO A 25 61.55 -19.72 14.21
N ALA A 26 61.86 -19.58 12.92
CA ALA A 26 63.25 -19.51 12.44
C ALA A 26 63.32 -19.20 10.93
N THR A 27 63.94 -18.06 10.63
CA THR A 27 64.47 -17.65 9.33
C THR A 27 65.74 -18.45 8.99
N ARG A 28 65.95 -18.82 7.72
CA ARG A 28 67.29 -19.00 7.16
C ARG A 28 67.36 -18.54 5.70
N SER A 29 68.19 -17.52 5.52
CA SER A 29 68.75 -17.00 4.28
C SER A 29 69.81 -17.95 3.70
N GLY A 30 70.02 -17.89 2.38
CA GLY A 30 71.11 -18.57 1.68
C GLY A 30 71.08 -18.28 0.17
N ASP A 31 72.05 -17.50 -0.28
CA ASP A 31 72.31 -17.00 -1.63
C ASP A 31 72.58 -18.07 -2.72
N GLY A 32 72.52 -17.66 -4.00
CA GLY A 32 73.56 -18.05 -4.95
C GLY A 32 73.16 -18.45 -6.38
N ALA A 33 73.05 -17.46 -7.26
CA ALA A 33 73.58 -17.38 -8.64
C ALA A 33 73.39 -18.50 -9.70
N GLY A 34 72.89 -18.09 -10.89
CA GLY A 34 73.66 -18.22 -12.14
C GLY A 34 73.06 -19.02 -13.32
N GLY A 35 72.71 -18.31 -14.41
CA GLY A 35 72.62 -18.82 -15.81
C GLY A 35 71.29 -19.49 -16.19
N SER A 36 70.73 -19.36 -17.38
CA SER A 36 71.16 -18.81 -18.67
C SER A 36 69.92 -18.49 -19.53
N ALA A 37 70.09 -17.61 -20.50
CA ALA A 37 69.05 -17.15 -21.42
C ALA A 37 68.54 -18.26 -22.36
N GLY A 38 67.21 -18.30 -22.55
CA GLY A 38 66.53 -19.03 -23.60
C GLY A 38 65.26 -18.30 -24.01
N ALA A 39 65.36 -17.41 -25.00
CA ALA A 39 64.20 -16.77 -25.61
C ALA A 39 63.42 -17.81 -26.43
N ALA A 40 62.29 -18.27 -25.90
CA ALA A 40 61.32 -19.06 -26.65
C ALA A 40 60.30 -18.12 -27.30
N ALA A 41 60.24 -18.14 -28.62
CA ALA A 41 59.28 -17.40 -29.42
C ALA A 41 57.84 -17.83 -29.08
N ALA A 42 56.98 -16.87 -28.74
CA ALA A 42 55.54 -17.10 -28.60
C ALA A 42 54.94 -17.37 -29.99
N GLY A 43 54.56 -18.62 -30.24
CA GLY A 43 53.71 -18.98 -31.38
C GLY A 43 52.30 -18.38 -31.22
N PRO A 44 51.55 -18.19 -32.32
CA PRO A 44 50.22 -17.60 -32.26
C PRO A 44 49.30 -18.44 -31.37
N ALA A 45 48.67 -17.81 -30.38
CA ALA A 45 47.69 -18.44 -29.50
C ALA A 45 46.52 -18.96 -30.35
N ALA A 46 46.41 -20.29 -30.47
CA ALA A 46 45.24 -20.90 -31.08
C ALA A 46 44.03 -20.59 -30.20
N VAL A 47 43.06 -19.83 -30.74
CA VAL A 47 41.81 -19.55 -30.03
C VAL A 47 41.08 -20.86 -29.83
N ASP A 48 40.83 -21.22 -28.57
CA ASP A 48 40.12 -22.43 -28.23
C ASP A 48 38.68 -22.40 -28.80
N ARG A 49 38.21 -23.56 -29.27
CA ARG A 49 36.91 -23.68 -29.93
C ARG A 49 35.75 -23.40 -28.97
N GLU A 50 35.92 -23.63 -27.67
CA GLU A 50 34.87 -23.31 -26.68
C GLU A 50 34.76 -21.80 -26.49
N THR A 51 35.91 -21.10 -26.48
CA THR A 51 35.95 -19.63 -26.45
C THR A 51 35.29 -19.01 -27.68
N LEU A 52 35.54 -19.58 -28.87
CA LEU A 52 34.90 -19.13 -30.11
C LEU A 52 33.38 -19.39 -30.11
N ARG A 53 32.95 -20.57 -29.63
CA ARG A 53 31.53 -20.91 -29.50
C ARG A 53 30.81 -19.99 -28.52
N LEU A 54 31.40 -19.71 -27.37
CA LEU A 54 30.84 -18.79 -26.38
C LEU A 54 30.72 -17.37 -26.95
N ALA A 55 31.76 -16.87 -27.64
CA ALA A 55 31.73 -15.56 -28.27
C ALA A 55 30.63 -15.45 -29.35
N LEU A 56 30.43 -16.50 -30.15
CA LEU A 56 29.37 -16.55 -31.16
C LEU A 56 27.97 -16.61 -30.54
N VAL A 57 27.78 -17.36 -29.46
CA VAL A 57 26.49 -17.45 -28.75
C VAL A 57 26.14 -16.11 -28.10
N VAL A 58 27.09 -15.51 -27.39
CA VAL A 58 26.89 -14.20 -26.74
C VAL A 58 26.65 -13.11 -27.79
N GLY A 59 27.44 -13.09 -28.86
CA GLY A 59 27.24 -12.15 -29.98
C GLY A 59 25.87 -12.31 -30.66
N GLY A 60 25.42 -13.55 -30.88
CA GLY A 60 24.10 -13.84 -31.41
C GLY A 60 22.96 -13.38 -30.51
N LEU A 61 23.10 -13.56 -29.19
CA LEU A 61 22.08 -13.15 -28.22
C LEU A 61 21.95 -11.63 -28.14
N VAL A 62 23.08 -10.90 -28.13
CA VAL A 62 23.10 -9.44 -28.16
C VAL A 62 22.44 -8.91 -29.45
N LEU A 63 22.77 -9.51 -30.60
CA LEU A 63 22.17 -9.12 -31.87
C LEU A 63 20.65 -9.35 -31.89
N ALA A 64 20.18 -10.47 -31.35
CA ALA A 64 18.75 -10.78 -31.25
C ALA A 64 17.99 -9.76 -30.38
N VAL A 65 18.57 -9.36 -29.24
CA VAL A 65 17.99 -8.33 -28.35
C VAL A 65 17.92 -6.98 -29.05
N LEU A 66 18.99 -6.55 -29.75
CA LEU A 66 19.02 -5.28 -30.46
C LEU A 66 18.02 -5.25 -31.63
N LEU A 67 17.89 -6.34 -32.39
CA LEU A 67 16.90 -6.45 -33.47
C LEU A 67 15.46 -6.45 -32.92
N GLY A 68 15.19 -7.17 -31.83
CA GLY A 68 13.88 -7.17 -31.18
C GLY A 68 13.48 -5.79 -30.66
N PHE A 69 14.42 -5.07 -30.05
CA PHE A 69 14.19 -3.70 -29.59
C PHE A 69 13.97 -2.70 -30.75
N GLY A 70 14.68 -2.87 -31.87
CA GLY A 70 14.47 -2.09 -33.09
C GLY A 70 13.09 -2.32 -33.70
N LEU A 71 12.65 -3.58 -33.81
CA LEU A 71 11.31 -3.94 -34.31
C LEU A 71 10.18 -3.41 -33.41
N GLY A 72 10.37 -3.42 -32.08
CA GLY A 72 9.41 -2.84 -31.13
C GLY A 72 9.22 -1.33 -31.29
N ARG A 73 10.26 -0.61 -31.71
CA ARG A 73 10.21 0.84 -31.98
C ARG A 73 9.53 1.18 -33.30
N MET A 74 9.61 0.31 -34.30
CA MET A 74 9.01 0.53 -35.62
C MET A 74 7.50 0.24 -35.65
N ASN A 75 6.98 -0.52 -34.68
CA ASN A 75 5.55 -0.84 -34.54
C ASN A 75 4.84 -0.04 -33.43
N ALA A 76 5.41 1.08 -32.98
CA ALA A 76 4.71 1.97 -32.05
C ALA A 76 3.46 2.56 -32.74
N PRO A 77 2.26 2.46 -32.13
CA PRO A 77 1.05 3.02 -32.72
C PRO A 77 1.20 4.53 -32.89
N ALA A 78 0.76 5.04 -34.05
CA ALA A 78 0.82 6.46 -34.39
C ALA A 78 0.06 7.29 -33.33
N GLY A 79 0.78 8.20 -32.66
CA GLY A 79 0.16 9.21 -31.81
C GLY A 79 -0.67 10.20 -32.66
N PRO A 80 -1.69 10.86 -32.06
CA PRO A 80 -2.53 11.79 -32.80
C PRO A 80 -1.73 12.99 -33.30
N ALA A 81 -1.97 13.34 -34.56
CA ALA A 81 -1.34 14.46 -35.25
C ALA A 81 -1.63 15.80 -34.56
N ARG A 82 -0.57 16.59 -34.36
CA ARG A 82 -0.65 17.99 -33.93
C ARG A 82 -0.84 18.88 -35.17
N PRO A 83 -1.88 19.72 -35.28
CA PRO A 83 -1.94 20.68 -36.38
C PRO A 83 -0.94 21.82 -36.14
N GLY A 84 -0.09 22.06 -37.13
CA GLY A 84 0.83 23.19 -37.19
C GLY A 84 0.11 24.50 -37.46
N GLY A 85 0.63 25.59 -36.92
CA GLY A 85 0.08 26.93 -37.08
C GLY A 85 0.43 27.58 -38.41
N ALA A 86 -0.41 28.55 -38.80
CA ALA A 86 -0.02 29.69 -39.63
C ALA A 86 -0.91 30.90 -39.30
N THR A 87 -0.26 32.05 -39.32
CA THR A 87 -0.65 33.41 -38.90
C THR A 87 -1.67 34.11 -39.79
N ALA A 88 -2.52 34.98 -39.23
CA ALA A 88 -2.70 36.40 -39.64
C ALA A 88 -3.92 37.09 -38.97
N GLY A 89 -3.70 38.30 -38.43
CA GLY A 89 -4.56 39.47 -38.66
C GLY A 89 -5.86 39.68 -37.84
N GLY A 90 -5.85 40.72 -36.99
CA GLY A 90 -6.85 41.80 -37.09
C GLY A 90 -8.10 41.82 -36.19
N VAL A 91 -8.08 42.74 -35.21
CA VAL A 91 -9.12 43.75 -34.86
C VAL A 91 -10.53 43.32 -34.34
N ALA A 92 -10.75 43.68 -33.06
CA ALA A 92 -11.93 44.33 -32.43
C ALA A 92 -13.27 43.61 -32.09
N THR A 93 -13.63 43.84 -30.82
CA THR A 93 -14.95 44.17 -30.23
C THR A 93 -16.08 43.13 -30.13
N GLY A 94 -16.50 42.89 -28.88
CA GLY A 94 -17.92 42.94 -28.51
C GLY A 94 -18.54 41.67 -27.93
N GLY A 95 -19.19 41.81 -26.77
CA GLY A 95 -20.45 41.12 -26.49
C GLY A 95 -20.39 39.83 -25.67
N ALA A 96 -21.15 39.83 -24.57
CA ALA A 96 -21.46 38.69 -23.72
C ALA A 96 -22.23 37.58 -24.48
N ASP A 97 -22.14 36.34 -23.99
CA ASP A 97 -23.32 35.58 -23.55
C ASP A 97 -22.91 34.26 -22.89
N GLY A 98 -23.56 33.95 -21.77
CA GLY A 98 -23.33 32.76 -20.95
C GLY A 98 -23.81 31.49 -21.65
N GLY A 99 -22.89 30.57 -21.90
CA GLY A 99 -23.18 29.18 -22.24
C GLY A 99 -22.80 28.29 -21.07
N ALA A 100 -23.80 27.79 -20.35
CA ALA A 100 -23.64 26.77 -19.33
C ALA A 100 -23.05 25.49 -19.96
N HIS A 101 -21.85 25.10 -19.55
CA HIS A 101 -21.35 23.75 -19.78
C HIS A 101 -21.79 22.86 -18.63
N ALA A 102 -22.80 22.04 -18.90
CA ALA A 102 -23.15 20.90 -18.07
C ALA A 102 -21.99 19.90 -18.14
N HIS A 103 -21.38 19.60 -16.98
CA HIS A 103 -20.47 18.47 -16.85
C HIS A 103 -21.28 17.19 -16.64
N SER A 104 -20.88 16.11 -17.32
CA SER A 104 -21.36 14.77 -17.02
C SER A 104 -20.93 14.36 -15.61
N PRO A 105 -21.79 13.78 -14.76
CA PRO A 105 -21.35 13.21 -13.49
C PRO A 105 -20.36 12.06 -13.75
N GLY A 106 -19.18 12.10 -13.12
CA GLY A 106 -18.23 10.98 -13.13
C GLY A 106 -16.87 11.20 -13.81
N THR A 107 -16.36 12.43 -13.93
CA THR A 107 -14.91 12.62 -14.16
C THR A 107 -14.16 12.30 -12.86
N GLY A 108 -13.32 11.26 -12.89
CA GLY A 108 -12.69 10.65 -11.72
C GLY A 108 -11.84 11.56 -10.82
N ALA A 109 -11.38 10.98 -9.69
CA ALA A 109 -10.48 11.53 -8.68
C ALA A 109 -10.75 13.01 -8.33
N HIS A 110 -11.60 13.26 -7.35
CA HIS A 110 -11.79 14.64 -6.93
C HIS A 110 -10.51 15.20 -6.30
N THR A 111 -10.18 16.41 -6.70
CA THR A 111 -9.17 17.26 -6.08
C THR A 111 -9.61 17.61 -4.67
N HIS A 112 -8.82 17.24 -3.66
CA HIS A 112 -8.86 17.96 -2.39
C HIS A 112 -8.18 19.30 -2.63
N ASP A 113 -8.91 20.41 -2.70
CA ASP A 113 -8.37 21.78 -2.64
C ASP A 113 -7.06 22.02 -3.44
N GLY A 114 -7.00 21.57 -4.69
CA GLY A 114 -5.82 21.74 -5.55
C GLY A 114 -4.70 20.69 -5.42
N ALA A 115 -4.93 19.58 -4.71
CA ALA A 115 -4.03 18.43 -4.67
C ALA A 115 -4.03 17.69 -6.01
N THR A 116 -2.85 17.53 -6.61
CA THR A 116 -2.66 16.68 -7.78
C THR A 116 -2.56 15.22 -7.33
N VAL A 117 -3.57 14.42 -7.64
CA VAL A 117 -3.52 12.97 -7.46
C VAL A 117 -2.44 12.42 -8.40
N THR A 118 -1.30 12.04 -7.82
CA THR A 118 -0.16 11.47 -8.56
C THR A 118 -0.02 10.00 -8.17
N GLN A 119 -1.08 9.22 -8.37
CA GLN A 119 -0.98 7.77 -8.41
C GLN A 119 -1.45 7.32 -9.79
N GLY A 120 -0.71 6.37 -10.37
CA GLY A 120 -0.76 6.00 -11.79
C GLY A 120 -2.18 6.05 -12.36
N GLY A 121 -2.37 6.89 -13.39
CA GLY A 121 -3.64 7.14 -14.05
C GLY A 121 -4.22 5.92 -14.75
N GLY A 122 -4.72 4.98 -13.97
CA GLY A 122 -5.51 3.85 -14.42
C GLY A 122 -6.49 3.45 -13.33
N ASP A 123 -7.60 2.84 -13.75
CA ASP A 123 -8.67 2.30 -12.92
C ASP A 123 -8.22 1.11 -12.04
N GLY A 124 -7.02 1.15 -11.46
CA GLY A 124 -6.39 0.09 -10.69
C GLY A 124 -6.53 0.29 -9.18
N ALA A 125 -6.46 -0.81 -8.43
CA ALA A 125 -6.45 -0.74 -6.97
C ALA A 125 -5.15 -0.11 -6.43
N THR A 126 -5.25 0.61 -5.32
CA THR A 126 -4.13 1.31 -4.68
C THR A 126 -3.59 0.53 -3.47
N GLY A 127 -2.57 1.08 -2.80
CA GLY A 127 -2.08 0.53 -1.54
C GLY A 127 -1.42 -0.84 -1.67
N LEU A 128 -1.02 -1.25 -2.88
CA LEU A 128 -0.32 -2.52 -3.16
C LEU A 128 1.21 -2.42 -2.99
N SER A 129 1.75 -1.20 -2.98
CA SER A 129 3.19 -0.93 -2.89
C SER A 129 3.55 -0.22 -1.59
N ILE A 130 4.72 -0.56 -1.03
CA ILE A 130 5.29 0.13 0.13
C ILE A 130 5.83 1.52 -0.21
N THR A 131 6.17 1.73 -1.49
CA THR A 131 6.64 3.01 -2.03
C THR A 131 5.76 3.41 -3.22
N SER A 132 5.31 4.67 -3.23
CA SER A 132 4.55 5.28 -4.33
C SER A 132 4.70 6.80 -4.26
N ALA A 133 4.62 7.48 -5.40
CA ALA A 133 4.66 8.94 -5.51
C ALA A 133 5.86 9.63 -4.80
N GLY A 134 6.99 8.94 -4.66
CA GLY A 134 8.18 9.43 -3.96
C GLY A 134 8.15 9.25 -2.44
N TYR A 135 7.14 8.56 -1.90
CA TYR A 135 7.00 8.30 -0.47
C TYR A 135 7.12 6.81 -0.16
N THR A 136 7.73 6.47 0.97
CA THR A 136 7.91 5.10 1.46
C THR A 136 7.36 4.95 2.87
N LEU A 137 6.58 3.91 3.10
CA LEU A 137 6.07 3.53 4.41
C LEU A 137 7.09 2.62 5.12
N GLU A 138 7.47 2.98 6.34
CA GLU A 138 8.40 2.19 7.16
C GLU A 138 7.76 1.80 8.50
N PRO A 139 7.10 0.63 8.59
CA PRO A 139 6.62 0.11 9.85
C PRO A 139 7.77 -0.30 10.78
N SER A 140 7.62 -0.04 12.07
CA SER A 140 8.60 -0.33 13.12
C SER A 140 7.98 -1.02 14.32
N THR A 141 6.82 -1.66 14.13
CA THR A 141 6.11 -2.40 15.17
C THR A 141 6.35 -3.91 15.09
N GLU A 142 6.38 -4.54 16.26
CA GLU A 142 6.15 -5.98 16.40
C GLU A 142 4.77 -6.19 17.03
N LEU A 143 3.96 -7.08 16.47
CA LEU A 143 2.61 -7.35 16.96
C LEU A 143 2.52 -8.77 17.54
N VAL A 144 1.84 -8.89 18.68
CA VAL A 144 1.50 -10.17 19.30
C VAL A 144 -0.01 -10.22 19.47
N ALA A 145 -0.64 -11.28 18.96
CA ALA A 145 -2.08 -11.43 19.04
C ALA A 145 -2.58 -11.43 20.50
N GLY A 146 -3.68 -10.72 20.75
CA GLY A 146 -4.31 -10.62 22.07
C GLY A 146 -3.53 -9.81 23.10
N ARG A 147 -2.37 -9.24 22.75
CA ARG A 147 -1.60 -8.35 23.63
C ARG A 147 -1.78 -6.90 23.20
N ALA A 148 -1.97 -6.04 24.18
CA ALA A 148 -1.89 -4.60 23.95
C ALA A 148 -0.47 -4.26 23.47
N GLY A 149 -0.41 -3.44 22.43
CA GLY A 149 0.80 -2.92 21.84
C GLY A 149 0.49 -1.59 21.16
N GLU A 150 1.36 -1.21 20.24
CA GLU A 150 1.27 0.07 19.57
C GLU A 150 1.79 -0.05 18.16
N LEU A 151 0.95 0.29 17.19
CA LEU A 151 1.40 0.38 15.81
C LEU A 151 2.26 1.62 15.68
N ARG A 152 3.51 1.44 15.23
CA ARG A 152 4.48 2.51 14.96
C ARG A 152 5.02 2.43 13.55
N PHE A 153 5.18 3.58 12.90
CA PHE A 153 5.74 3.69 11.55
C PHE A 153 6.19 5.12 11.24
N GLN A 154 6.95 5.29 10.16
CA GLN A 154 7.27 6.58 9.55
C GLN A 154 6.89 6.59 8.07
N ILE A 155 6.68 7.80 7.54
CA ILE A 155 6.63 8.05 6.09
C ILE A 155 7.93 8.76 5.72
N ARG A 156 8.67 8.21 4.76
CA ARG A 156 9.88 8.83 4.23
C ARG A 156 9.68 9.38 2.83
N ASP A 157 10.33 10.49 2.51
CA ASP A 157 10.45 10.98 1.13
C ASP A 157 11.54 10.23 0.34
N ASP A 158 11.76 10.64 -0.91
CA ASP A 158 12.74 10.06 -1.83
C ASP A 158 14.19 10.33 -1.39
N GLN A 159 14.43 11.31 -0.52
CA GLN A 159 15.71 11.54 0.14
C GLN A 159 15.84 10.81 1.49
N ARG A 160 14.89 9.94 1.85
CA ARG A 160 14.83 9.19 3.11
C ARG A 160 14.68 10.06 4.37
N ARG A 161 14.19 11.29 4.23
CA ARG A 161 13.84 12.16 5.37
C ARG A 161 12.43 11.83 5.85
N ALA A 162 12.18 11.95 7.15
CA ALA A 162 10.85 11.78 7.70
C ALA A 162 9.94 12.92 7.22
N VAL A 163 8.78 12.56 6.66
CA VAL A 163 7.74 13.52 6.29
C VAL A 163 7.00 13.94 7.55
N THR A 164 6.84 15.24 7.73
CA THR A 164 6.18 15.84 8.91
C THR A 164 5.08 16.84 8.56
N ARG A 165 4.76 17.00 7.27
CA ARG A 165 3.75 17.95 6.79
C ARG A 165 2.67 17.22 6.02
N PHE A 166 1.47 17.19 6.60
CA PHE A 166 0.31 16.47 6.08
C PHE A 166 -0.90 17.40 6.12
N ALA A 167 -1.76 17.31 5.10
CA ALA A 167 -3.05 17.97 5.11
C ALA A 167 -4.05 17.15 5.94
N VAL A 168 -5.04 17.82 6.53
CA VAL A 168 -6.14 17.16 7.23
C VAL A 168 -7.24 16.87 6.22
N VAL A 169 -7.57 15.59 6.07
CA VAL A 169 -8.66 15.07 5.24
C VAL A 169 -9.55 14.23 6.13
N HIS A 170 -10.87 14.41 6.11
CA HIS A 170 -11.80 13.74 7.02
C HIS A 170 -11.41 13.91 8.51
N ASP A 171 -11.14 15.15 8.92
CA ASP A 171 -10.72 15.56 10.29
C ASP A 171 -9.40 14.96 10.79
N LYS A 172 -8.69 14.15 9.99
CA LYS A 172 -7.43 13.50 10.38
C LYS A 172 -6.33 13.75 9.35
N PRO A 173 -5.06 13.82 9.78
CA PRO A 173 -3.94 13.90 8.85
C PRO A 173 -3.54 12.54 8.25
N MET A 174 -4.04 11.43 8.83
CA MET A 174 -3.65 10.07 8.48
C MET A 174 -4.77 9.09 8.82
N HIS A 175 -5.19 8.31 7.84
CA HIS A 175 -6.03 7.13 8.03
C HIS A 175 -5.17 5.89 7.87
N VAL A 176 -5.19 5.03 8.89
CA VAL A 176 -4.54 3.73 8.82
C VAL A 176 -5.59 2.64 8.82
N ILE A 177 -5.58 1.84 7.78
CA ILE A 177 -6.39 0.62 7.71
C ILE A 177 -5.48 -0.56 7.98
N MET A 178 -5.88 -1.46 8.87
CA MET A 178 -5.26 -2.77 9.01
C MET A 178 -6.27 -3.84 8.70
N VAL A 179 -5.91 -4.76 7.81
CA VAL A 179 -6.74 -5.89 7.44
C VAL A 179 -5.94 -7.18 7.51
N ARG A 180 -6.56 -8.28 7.96
CA ARG A 180 -5.93 -9.59 7.91
C ARG A 180 -5.93 -10.10 6.46
N ARG A 181 -4.91 -10.87 6.05
CA ARG A 181 -4.79 -11.34 4.65
C ARG A 181 -5.96 -12.17 4.14
N ASP A 182 -6.71 -12.81 5.04
CA ASP A 182 -7.93 -13.56 4.73
C ASP A 182 -9.21 -12.71 4.83
N LEU A 183 -9.08 -11.38 4.94
CA LEU A 183 -10.17 -10.40 5.07
C LEU A 183 -11.07 -10.58 6.30
N GLY A 184 -10.68 -11.46 7.23
CA GLY A 184 -11.47 -11.77 8.42
C GLY A 184 -11.24 -10.83 9.60
N GLY A 185 -10.40 -9.81 9.50
CA GLY A 185 -10.16 -8.88 10.60
C GLY A 185 -9.81 -7.50 10.06
N TYR A 186 -10.38 -6.46 10.65
CA TYR A 186 -10.27 -5.07 10.20
C TYR A 186 -10.08 -4.09 11.36
N ARG A 187 -9.30 -3.05 11.13
CA ARG A 187 -9.19 -1.88 12.01
C ARG A 187 -9.06 -0.62 11.16
N HIS A 188 -9.82 0.41 11.52
CA HIS A 188 -9.64 1.77 11.05
C HIS A 188 -9.09 2.61 12.19
N LEU A 189 -7.87 3.11 12.02
CA LEU A 189 -7.07 3.74 13.05
C LEU A 189 -6.68 5.15 12.63
N HIS A 190 -6.58 6.05 13.59
CA HIS A 190 -6.08 7.42 13.38
C HIS A 190 -4.90 7.68 14.30
N PRO A 191 -3.67 7.42 13.83
CA PRO A 191 -2.48 7.65 14.63
C PRO A 191 -2.21 9.15 14.82
N THR A 192 -1.41 9.43 15.84
CA THR A 192 -0.83 10.76 16.07
C THR A 192 0.66 10.74 15.75
N MET A 193 1.17 11.86 15.25
CA MET A 193 2.57 12.01 14.86
C MET A 193 3.36 12.76 15.94
N ALA A 194 4.53 12.22 16.29
CA ALA A 194 5.53 12.93 17.09
C ALA A 194 6.34 13.91 16.23
N ALA A 195 7.12 14.79 16.88
CA ALA A 195 7.89 15.82 16.18
C ALA A 195 8.98 15.27 15.24
N ASP A 196 9.42 14.02 15.45
CA ASP A 196 10.39 13.32 14.61
C ASP A 196 9.77 12.64 13.38
N GLY A 197 8.44 12.77 13.19
CA GLY A 197 7.70 12.12 12.09
C GLY A 197 7.24 10.70 12.39
N THR A 198 7.47 10.20 13.62
CA THR A 198 6.97 8.88 14.03
C THR A 198 5.47 8.93 14.29
N TRP A 199 4.71 8.13 13.55
CA TRP A 199 3.29 7.90 13.79
C TRP A 199 3.09 6.77 14.78
N SER A 200 2.11 6.93 15.68
CA SER A 200 1.76 5.91 16.66
C SER A 200 0.27 5.86 16.99
N VAL A 201 -0.24 4.65 17.23
CA VAL A 201 -1.60 4.41 17.73
C VAL A 201 -1.62 3.16 18.60
N PRO A 202 -2.24 3.19 19.79
CA PRO A 202 -2.46 1.99 20.59
C PRO A 202 -3.29 0.98 19.82
N ILE A 203 -2.87 -0.28 19.83
CA ILE A 203 -3.60 -1.36 19.18
C ILE A 203 -3.52 -2.63 20.02
N THR A 204 -4.63 -3.35 20.08
CA THR A 204 -4.62 -4.77 20.43
C THR A 204 -4.98 -5.52 19.16
N ALA A 205 -3.97 -6.12 18.52
CA ALA A 205 -4.22 -6.98 17.37
C ALA A 205 -5.04 -8.19 17.87
N PRO A 206 -6.30 -8.36 17.45
CA PRO A 206 -7.16 -9.37 18.05
C PRO A 206 -6.71 -10.79 17.68
N ASP A 207 -6.29 -10.96 16.43
CA ASP A 207 -6.04 -12.25 15.81
C ASP A 207 -4.60 -12.36 15.31
N ALA A 208 -4.03 -13.55 15.46
CA ALA A 208 -2.73 -13.89 14.89
C ALA A 208 -2.81 -14.00 13.36
N GLY A 209 -1.66 -13.84 12.71
CA GLY A 209 -1.48 -14.06 11.28
C GLY A 209 -0.90 -12.86 10.54
N PRO A 210 -0.80 -12.99 9.20
CA PRO A 210 -0.38 -11.91 8.34
C PRO A 210 -1.48 -10.86 8.20
N TRP A 211 -1.08 -9.61 8.40
CA TRP A 211 -1.90 -8.42 8.22
C TRP A 211 -1.31 -7.56 7.11
N ARG A 212 -2.14 -6.75 6.47
CA ARG A 212 -1.70 -5.65 5.63
C ARG A 212 -2.16 -4.35 6.28
N MET A 213 -1.26 -3.39 6.38
CA MET A 213 -1.60 -2.03 6.72
C MET A 213 -1.60 -1.15 5.49
N TYR A 214 -2.48 -0.16 5.48
CA TYR A 214 -2.51 0.94 4.52
C TYR A 214 -2.33 2.24 5.28
N ALA A 215 -1.49 3.12 4.76
CA ALA A 215 -1.41 4.51 5.18
C ALA A 215 -1.98 5.37 4.06
N ASP A 216 -3.15 5.98 4.31
CA ASP A 216 -3.87 6.88 3.41
C ASP A 216 -3.73 8.31 3.96
N PHE A 217 -3.03 9.15 3.20
CA PHE A 217 -2.65 10.50 3.62
C PHE A 217 -2.48 11.44 2.43
N THR A 218 -2.48 12.74 2.73
CA THR A 218 -2.09 13.79 1.77
C THR A 218 -0.85 14.50 2.29
N ALA A 219 0.30 14.28 1.64
CA ALA A 219 1.55 14.96 1.97
C ALA A 219 1.59 16.36 1.39
N VAL A 220 2.16 17.31 2.14
CA VAL A 220 2.34 18.70 1.69
C VAL A 220 3.83 18.96 1.46
N ALA A 221 4.21 19.09 0.19
CA ALA A 221 5.58 19.37 -0.22
C ALA A 221 6.02 20.79 0.17
N ASP A 222 7.32 21.06 0.14
CA ASP A 222 7.92 22.35 0.53
C ASP A 222 7.40 23.53 -0.30
N ASP A 223 7.05 23.28 -1.56
CA ASP A 223 6.42 24.24 -2.49
C ASP A 223 4.91 24.44 -2.24
N GLY A 224 4.34 23.77 -1.23
CA GLY A 224 2.91 23.82 -0.88
C GLY A 224 2.04 22.84 -1.68
N ARG A 225 2.59 22.10 -2.65
CA ARG A 225 1.83 21.12 -3.43
C ARG A 225 1.38 19.97 -2.53
N GLN A 226 0.11 19.60 -2.69
CA GLN A 226 -0.49 18.47 -2.00
C GLN A 226 -0.50 17.21 -2.88
N VAL A 227 -0.14 16.07 -2.31
CA VAL A 227 -0.11 14.77 -2.98
C VAL A 227 -0.84 13.74 -2.13
N ALA A 228 -1.98 13.26 -2.61
CA ALA A 228 -2.71 12.15 -2.00
C ALA A 228 -2.01 10.82 -2.32
N VAL A 229 -1.75 10.01 -1.29
CA VAL A 229 -0.99 8.76 -1.39
C VAL A 229 -1.60 7.71 -0.48
N VAL A 230 -1.70 6.49 -1.01
CA VAL A 230 -2.04 5.27 -0.28
C VAL A 230 -0.87 4.30 -0.42
N LEU A 231 -0.14 4.08 0.67
CA LEU A 231 0.97 3.12 0.75
C LEU A 231 0.51 1.88 1.50
N GLY A 232 1.05 0.72 1.18
CA GLY A 232 0.74 -0.52 1.88
C GLY A 232 1.96 -1.35 2.24
N ALA A 233 1.95 -1.91 3.44
CA ALA A 233 2.98 -2.80 3.95
C ALA A 233 2.36 -4.00 4.65
N ASP A 234 3.05 -5.13 4.63
CA ASP A 234 2.63 -6.30 5.39
C ASP A 234 3.17 -6.22 6.82
N LEU A 235 2.33 -6.61 7.78
CA LEU A 235 2.64 -6.77 9.20
C LEU A 235 2.36 -8.22 9.59
N THR A 236 2.97 -8.69 10.68
CA THR A 236 2.65 -10.00 11.24
C THR A 236 2.30 -9.87 12.71
N ALA A 237 1.10 -10.33 13.08
CA ALA A 237 0.74 -10.54 14.48
C ALA A 237 1.11 -11.98 14.85
N SER A 238 2.12 -12.15 15.69
CA SER A 238 2.57 -13.47 16.13
C SER A 238 1.49 -14.21 16.94
N GLY A 239 1.41 -15.52 16.75
CA GLY A 239 0.44 -16.42 17.41
C GLY A 239 -0.07 -17.52 16.48
N ALA A 240 -1.06 -18.28 16.94
CA ALA A 240 -1.64 -19.39 16.17
C ALA A 240 -2.61 -18.87 15.10
N TYR A 241 -2.13 -18.75 13.86
CA TYR A 241 -2.95 -18.32 12.73
C TYR A 241 -3.78 -19.48 12.16
N ARG A 242 -5.09 -19.25 12.00
CA ARG A 242 -6.02 -20.11 11.27
C ARG A 242 -6.77 -19.26 10.24
N PRO A 243 -6.46 -19.37 8.94
CA PRO A 243 -7.19 -18.67 7.90
C PRO A 243 -8.69 -18.97 7.97
N ARG A 244 -9.52 -17.94 7.79
CA ARG A 244 -10.97 -18.07 7.62
C ARG A 244 -11.33 -17.95 6.14
N PRO A 245 -12.32 -18.71 5.63
CA PRO A 245 -12.86 -18.46 4.31
C PRO A 245 -13.55 -17.10 4.27
N LEU A 246 -13.52 -16.45 3.11
CA LEU A 246 -14.30 -15.23 2.87
C LEU A 246 -15.79 -15.55 3.03
N PRO A 247 -16.58 -14.75 3.79
CA PRO A 247 -18.01 -14.96 3.87
C PRO A 247 -18.70 -14.81 2.52
N ALA A 248 -19.82 -15.51 2.31
CA ALA A 248 -20.60 -15.41 1.08
C ALA A 248 -21.09 -13.98 0.82
N ALA A 249 -21.29 -13.66 -0.47
CA ALA A 249 -21.78 -12.34 -0.86
C ALA A 249 -23.17 -12.06 -0.27
N ALA A 250 -23.36 -10.85 0.26
CA ALA A 250 -24.61 -10.42 0.88
C ALA A 250 -24.75 -8.89 0.79
N THR A 251 -25.98 -8.43 0.55
CA THR A 251 -26.33 -7.01 0.52
C THR A 251 -26.79 -6.47 1.89
N SER A 252 -26.77 -7.32 2.92
CA SER A 252 -27.18 -6.97 4.28
C SER A 252 -26.24 -7.61 5.29
N ALA A 253 -25.93 -6.88 6.36
CA ALA A 253 -25.13 -7.32 7.49
C ALA A 253 -25.76 -6.87 8.80
N ALA A 254 -25.62 -7.66 9.86
CA ALA A 254 -26.07 -7.32 11.20
C ALA A 254 -24.86 -7.04 12.10
N VAL A 255 -24.92 -5.95 12.87
CA VAL A 255 -23.86 -5.56 13.83
C VAL A 255 -24.49 -4.82 15.01
N ASP A 256 -24.23 -5.28 16.23
CA ASP A 256 -24.65 -4.66 17.49
C ASP A 256 -26.11 -4.19 17.54
N GLY A 257 -27.04 -5.02 17.03
CA GLY A 257 -28.48 -4.72 17.02
C GLY A 257 -28.95 -3.83 15.88
N PHE A 258 -28.05 -3.44 14.97
CA PHE A 258 -28.37 -2.76 13.72
C PHE A 258 -28.34 -3.73 12.55
N THR A 259 -29.21 -3.48 11.58
CA THR A 259 -29.12 -4.06 10.23
C THR A 259 -28.64 -2.99 9.28
N VAL A 260 -27.57 -3.27 8.54
CA VAL A 260 -27.05 -2.40 7.49
C VAL A 260 -27.28 -3.09 6.16
N ALA A 261 -28.05 -2.45 5.29
CA ALA A 261 -28.29 -2.91 3.93
C ALA A 261 -27.68 -1.93 2.93
N TYR A 262 -27.21 -2.43 1.80
CA TYR A 262 -26.83 -1.58 0.67
C TYR A 262 -27.62 -1.90 -0.60
N ALA A 263 -27.85 -0.86 -1.40
CA ALA A 263 -28.42 -0.94 -2.74
C ALA A 263 -27.43 -0.40 -3.77
N GLY A 264 -27.44 -1.00 -4.96
CA GLY A 264 -26.52 -0.69 -6.06
C GLY A 264 -25.81 -1.94 -6.55
N THR A 265 -25.36 -1.90 -7.81
CA THR A 265 -24.69 -3.02 -8.48
C THR A 265 -23.33 -2.55 -8.96
N PRO A 266 -22.23 -2.93 -8.28
CA PRO A 266 -20.87 -2.67 -8.74
C PRO A 266 -20.65 -3.15 -10.18
N GLU A 267 -20.02 -2.32 -10.99
CA GLU A 267 -19.65 -2.64 -12.37
C GLU A 267 -18.14 -2.40 -12.56
N VAL A 268 -17.47 -3.29 -13.30
CA VAL A 268 -16.04 -3.15 -13.59
C VAL A 268 -15.78 -1.86 -14.38
N GLY A 269 -14.81 -1.07 -13.92
CA GLY A 269 -14.35 0.16 -14.58
C GLY A 269 -15.35 1.31 -14.54
N LYS A 270 -16.49 1.17 -13.86
CA LYS A 270 -17.49 2.24 -13.72
C LYS A 270 -17.59 2.69 -12.28
N SER A 271 -17.66 4.01 -12.10
CA SER A 271 -18.01 4.59 -10.81
C SER A 271 -19.53 4.49 -10.63
N VAL A 272 -19.98 3.68 -9.68
CA VAL A 272 -21.40 3.47 -9.40
C VAL A 272 -21.71 3.85 -7.95
N PRO A 273 -22.92 4.38 -7.66
CA PRO A 273 -23.33 4.68 -6.31
C PRO A 273 -23.78 3.39 -5.59
N LEU A 274 -23.24 3.19 -4.39
CA LEU A 274 -23.75 2.25 -3.39
C LEU A 274 -24.40 3.04 -2.26
N ARG A 275 -25.68 2.80 -2.03
CA ARG A 275 -26.47 3.48 -1.00
C ARG A 275 -26.64 2.58 0.21
N PHE A 276 -26.16 3.01 1.36
CA PHE A 276 -26.25 2.25 2.60
C PHE A 276 -27.35 2.83 3.49
N ARG A 277 -28.16 1.93 4.05
CA ARG A 277 -29.17 2.24 5.06
C ARG A 277 -28.90 1.45 6.31
N VAL A 278 -28.91 2.14 7.45
CA VAL A 278 -28.77 1.55 8.78
C VAL A 278 -30.13 1.62 9.48
N THR A 279 -30.64 0.47 9.91
CA THR A 279 -31.90 0.38 10.66
C THR A 279 -31.66 -0.22 12.04
N GLY A 280 -32.37 0.30 13.05
CA GLY A 280 -32.42 -0.28 14.38
C GLY A 280 -33.21 -1.60 14.43
N ALA A 281 -33.23 -2.23 15.60
CA ALA A 281 -33.96 -3.48 15.82
C ALA A 281 -35.49 -3.35 15.66
N ASP A 282 -36.02 -2.13 15.78
CA ASP A 282 -37.43 -1.78 15.54
C ASP A 282 -37.77 -1.55 14.06
N GLY A 283 -36.76 -1.65 13.17
CA GLY A 283 -36.89 -1.39 11.73
C GLY A 283 -36.88 0.08 11.33
N ALA A 284 -36.77 1.01 12.30
CA ALA A 284 -36.65 2.43 12.01
C ALA A 284 -35.23 2.78 11.53
N ALA A 285 -35.11 3.84 10.74
CA ALA A 285 -33.81 4.36 10.35
C ALA A 285 -33.02 4.81 11.58
N ALA A 286 -31.75 4.42 11.65
CA ALA A 286 -30.88 4.84 12.74
C ALA A 286 -30.53 6.33 12.61
N ALA A 287 -30.48 7.02 13.75
CA ALA A 287 -29.99 8.39 13.83
C ALA A 287 -28.45 8.40 13.70
N LEU A 288 -27.96 8.38 12.46
CA LEU A 288 -26.52 8.45 12.18
C LEU A 288 -25.94 9.80 12.60
N GLU A 289 -24.78 9.74 13.24
CA GLU A 289 -23.98 10.89 13.63
C GLU A 289 -22.78 11.04 12.69
N PRO A 290 -22.34 12.28 12.38
CA PRO A 290 -21.07 12.48 11.72
C PRO A 290 -19.91 11.93 12.57
N TYR A 291 -19.04 11.17 11.94
CA TYR A 291 -17.77 10.69 12.46
C TYR A 291 -16.70 11.08 11.43
N LEU A 292 -15.58 11.69 11.83
CA LEU A 292 -14.51 12.09 10.89
C LEU A 292 -15.03 12.91 9.69
N GLY A 293 -15.91 13.87 9.95
CA GLY A 293 -16.48 14.75 8.93
C GLY A 293 -17.51 14.12 7.97
N ALA A 294 -17.93 12.86 8.15
CA ALA A 294 -18.92 12.20 7.29
C ALA A 294 -19.88 11.28 8.07
N TYR A 295 -21.00 10.89 7.46
CA TYR A 295 -21.96 9.97 8.09
C TYR A 295 -21.59 8.48 7.98
N GLY A 296 -20.44 8.19 7.35
CA GLY A 296 -19.80 6.88 7.36
C GLY A 296 -18.53 6.86 6.52
N HIS A 297 -17.75 5.80 6.70
CA HIS A 297 -16.50 5.55 5.97
C HIS A 297 -16.54 4.15 5.38
N LEU A 298 -16.36 4.02 4.08
CA LEU A 298 -16.35 2.73 3.40
C LEU A 298 -14.93 2.42 2.94
N VAL A 299 -14.40 1.27 3.37
CA VAL A 299 -13.20 0.68 2.78
C VAL A 299 -13.62 -0.55 2.00
N ALA A 300 -13.18 -0.67 0.75
CA ALA A 300 -13.39 -1.85 -0.08
C ALA A 300 -12.04 -2.45 -0.50
N LEU A 301 -11.87 -3.75 -0.33
CA LEU A 301 -10.63 -4.48 -0.58
C LEU A 301 -10.89 -5.69 -1.47
N ARG A 302 -10.10 -5.85 -2.54
CA ARG A 302 -10.19 -7.02 -3.42
C ARG A 302 -9.64 -8.28 -2.75
N GLU A 303 -10.33 -9.40 -2.88
CA GLU A 303 -9.83 -10.69 -2.43
C GLU A 303 -8.56 -11.09 -3.20
N GLY A 304 -7.59 -11.68 -2.49
CA GLY A 304 -6.31 -12.12 -3.05
C GLY A 304 -5.21 -11.08 -2.85
N ASP A 305 -5.23 -10.01 -3.65
CA ASP A 305 -4.16 -8.99 -3.60
C ASP A 305 -4.39 -7.90 -2.56
N LEU A 306 -5.61 -7.80 -2.02
CA LEU A 306 -6.03 -6.72 -1.12
C LEU A 306 -5.84 -5.34 -1.74
N GLY A 307 -6.13 -5.22 -3.03
CA GLY A 307 -6.17 -3.92 -3.68
C GLY A 307 -7.14 -2.98 -2.96
N TYR A 308 -6.65 -1.82 -2.50
CA TYR A 308 -7.43 -0.81 -1.80
C TYR A 308 -8.21 0.04 -2.79
N LEU A 309 -9.53 0.00 -2.69
CA LEU A 309 -10.42 0.84 -3.49
C LEU A 309 -10.67 2.11 -2.70
N HIS A 310 -10.38 3.24 -3.35
CA HIS A 310 -10.69 4.53 -2.81
C HIS A 310 -12.19 4.78 -2.96
N VAL A 311 -12.89 4.91 -1.84
CA VAL A 311 -14.34 5.11 -1.81
C VAL A 311 -14.62 6.43 -1.13
N HIS A 312 -15.49 7.24 -1.73
CA HIS A 312 -15.87 8.53 -1.18
C HIS A 312 -17.33 8.54 -0.75
N PRO A 313 -17.62 9.01 0.48
CA PRO A 313 -18.98 9.33 0.84
C PRO A 313 -19.44 10.60 0.12
N GLU A 314 -20.72 10.68 -0.19
CA GLU A 314 -21.35 11.98 -0.41
C GLU A 314 -21.32 12.78 0.90
N PRO A 315 -21.04 14.10 0.84
CA PRO A 315 -20.89 14.93 2.04
C PRO A 315 -22.19 15.09 2.83
N VAL A 316 -23.34 14.84 2.18
CA VAL A 316 -24.67 14.95 2.75
C VAL A 316 -25.42 13.64 2.50
N ARG A 317 -26.28 13.27 3.44
CA ARG A 317 -27.18 12.12 3.30
C ARG A 317 -28.31 12.44 2.33
N ASP A 318 -28.78 11.42 1.62
CA ASP A 318 -30.03 11.49 0.85
C ASP A 318 -31.15 10.79 1.64
N GLY A 319 -31.92 11.61 2.35
CA GLY A 319 -32.86 11.11 3.37
C GLY A 319 -32.11 10.32 4.45
N ASP A 320 -32.43 9.05 4.58
CA ASP A 320 -31.80 8.16 5.56
C ASP A 320 -30.53 7.48 5.05
N ASP A 321 -30.23 7.57 3.76
CA ASP A 321 -29.14 6.81 3.13
C ASP A 321 -27.81 7.58 3.15
N VAL A 322 -26.71 6.82 3.26
CA VAL A 322 -25.35 7.29 3.01
C VAL A 322 -24.87 6.72 1.68
N THR A 323 -24.52 7.58 0.73
CA THR A 323 -24.08 7.16 -0.61
C THR A 323 -22.57 7.14 -0.69
N PHE A 324 -22.03 6.08 -1.31
CA PHE A 324 -20.62 5.95 -1.62
C PHE A 324 -20.43 5.66 -3.12
N TRP A 325 -19.45 6.31 -3.75
CA TRP A 325 -19.11 6.03 -5.14
C TRP A 325 -17.96 5.02 -5.21
N LEU A 326 -18.23 3.85 -5.80
CA LEU A 326 -17.28 2.75 -5.91
C LEU A 326 -16.93 2.49 -7.37
N THR A 327 -15.63 2.36 -7.67
CA THR A 327 -15.14 1.87 -8.96
C THR A 327 -14.40 0.56 -8.74
N ALA A 328 -14.91 -0.54 -9.27
CA ALA A 328 -14.24 -1.84 -9.19
C ALA A 328 -13.21 -1.97 -10.33
N PRO A 329 -11.91 -2.23 -10.05
CA PRO A 329 -10.87 -2.29 -11.07
C PRO A 329 -10.93 -3.53 -11.97
N GLY A 330 -11.71 -4.54 -11.58
CA GLY A 330 -11.82 -5.81 -12.29
C GLY A 330 -12.86 -6.74 -11.66
N PRO A 331 -13.15 -7.88 -12.30
CA PRO A 331 -14.03 -8.89 -11.73
C PRO A 331 -13.39 -9.54 -10.49
N GLY A 332 -14.23 -10.08 -9.60
CA GLY A 332 -13.79 -10.81 -8.41
C GLY A 332 -14.61 -10.51 -7.16
N SER A 333 -14.19 -11.11 -6.05
CA SER A 333 -14.77 -10.82 -4.73
C SER A 333 -14.10 -9.62 -4.10
N TYR A 334 -14.88 -8.81 -3.39
CA TYR A 334 -14.35 -7.72 -2.56
C TYR A 334 -15.00 -7.79 -1.18
N ARG A 335 -14.24 -7.41 -0.15
CA ARG A 335 -14.75 -7.20 1.20
C ARG A 335 -14.89 -5.71 1.46
N MET A 336 -16.08 -5.29 1.86
CA MET A 336 -16.36 -3.92 2.29
C MET A 336 -16.49 -3.85 3.81
N PHE A 337 -15.99 -2.75 4.37
CA PHE A 337 -16.07 -2.41 5.78
C PHE A 337 -16.66 -1.01 5.86
N LEU A 338 -17.91 -0.89 6.32
CA LEU A 338 -18.59 0.38 6.54
C LEU A 338 -18.51 0.74 8.03
N ASP A 339 -17.76 1.78 8.35
CA ASP A 339 -17.84 2.41 9.66
C ASP A 339 -19.00 3.42 9.70
N PHE A 340 -19.81 3.34 10.76
CA PHE A 340 -20.90 4.29 11.02
C PHE A 340 -21.02 4.54 12.53
N GLN A 341 -21.56 5.71 12.91
CA GLN A 341 -21.72 6.11 14.30
C GLN A 341 -23.18 6.30 14.67
N VAL A 342 -23.58 5.69 15.79
CA VAL A 342 -24.90 5.90 16.43
C VAL A 342 -24.71 5.93 17.94
N GLY A 343 -25.18 6.99 18.58
CA GLY A 343 -25.11 7.17 20.03
C GLY A 343 -23.67 7.28 20.54
N GLY A 344 -22.79 7.97 19.80
CA GLY A 344 -21.38 8.12 20.16
C GLY A 344 -20.51 6.88 19.97
N VAL A 345 -21.07 5.77 19.44
CA VAL A 345 -20.35 4.51 19.25
C VAL A 345 -20.19 4.20 17.77
N VAL A 346 -18.93 4.05 17.35
CA VAL A 346 -18.56 3.62 15.99
C VAL A 346 -18.68 2.11 15.88
N ARG A 347 -19.27 1.65 14.79
CA ARG A 347 -19.48 0.23 14.46
C ARG A 347 -19.05 -0.01 13.02
N THR A 348 -18.60 -1.23 12.75
CA THR A 348 -18.20 -1.66 11.40
C THR A 348 -19.16 -2.73 10.91
N ALA A 349 -19.89 -2.46 9.82
CA ALA A 349 -20.64 -3.47 9.09
C ALA A 349 -19.78 -4.04 7.95
N GLU A 350 -19.77 -5.36 7.79
CA GLU A 350 -18.90 -6.02 6.83
C GLU A 350 -19.70 -6.79 5.77
N PHE A 351 -19.32 -6.63 4.50
CA PHE A 351 -20.00 -7.24 3.36
C PHE A 351 -19.01 -7.93 2.46
N THR A 352 -19.40 -9.06 1.90
CA THR A 352 -18.75 -9.58 0.69
C THR A 352 -19.61 -9.19 -0.50
N LEU A 353 -18.97 -8.70 -1.56
CA LEU A 353 -19.60 -8.47 -2.86
C LEU A 353 -18.85 -9.27 -3.93
N THR A 354 -19.55 -9.61 -5.00
CA THR A 354 -18.95 -10.20 -6.20
C THR A 354 -19.22 -9.26 -7.38
N VAL A 355 -18.17 -8.90 -8.10
CA VAL A 355 -18.25 -8.16 -9.37
C VAL A 355 -17.99 -9.13 -10.50
N ALA A 356 -18.90 -9.18 -11.47
CA ALA A 356 -18.82 -10.03 -12.65
C ALA A 356 -17.99 -9.39 -13.76
#